data_AF-A0A9E3BDE5-F1
#
_entry.id   AF-A0A9E3BDE5-F1
#
_cell.length_a   1.000
_cell.length_b   1.000
_cell.length_c   1.000
_cell.angle_alpha   90.00
_cell.angle_beta   90.00
_cell.angle_gamma   90.00
#
_symmetry.space_group_name_H-M   'P 1'
#
loop_
_entity.id
_entity.type
_entity.pdbx_description
1 polymer ?
#
loop_
_entity_poly.entity_id
_entity_poly.type
_entity_poly.pdbx_seq_one_letter_code
_entity_poly.pdbx_strand_id
1 'polypeptide(L)'
;MSTIKLRSISAAETYELRHRILRPHQTLNECVFPYDTAPGALHIGGFLGDQLIGVGSIVPDAREEASQPTSWRVRGVAVLEEVRGTGTGGKILQALINYARTQSLPAEMWGNGRANVKGFYERFGFVQEGKPFEMPGLGSHVYLVKILHPS
;
A
#
# COMPACT_ATOMS: atom_id res chain seq x y z
N MET A 1 -6.66 -5.51 26.20
CA MET A 1 -6.65 -5.57 24.72
C MET A 1 -5.37 -4.90 24.24
N SER A 2 -4.56 -5.57 23.43
CA SER A 2 -3.30 -5.01 22.93
C SER A 2 -3.57 -4.04 21.78
N THR A 3 -3.17 -2.78 21.93
CA THR A 3 -3.46 -1.71 20.97
C THR A 3 -2.45 -1.71 19.81
N ILE A 4 -2.95 -1.70 18.57
CA ILE A 4 -2.11 -1.51 17.37
C ILE A 4 -1.56 -0.09 17.33
N LYS A 5 -0.24 0.04 17.28
CA LYS A 5 0.47 1.32 17.10
C LYS A 5 1.02 1.43 15.69
N LEU A 6 0.81 2.57 15.03
CA LEU A 6 1.44 2.86 13.74
C LEU A 6 2.74 3.63 13.96
N ARG A 7 3.77 3.30 13.18
CA ARG A 7 5.04 4.03 13.14
C ARG A 7 5.52 4.17 11.70
N SER A 8 6.23 5.26 11.41
CA SER A 8 7.04 5.30 10.20
C SER A 8 8.21 4.33 10.37
N ILE A 9 8.52 3.61 9.30
CA ILE A 9 9.60 2.62 9.24
C ILE A 9 10.42 2.87 7.96
N SER A 10 11.62 2.30 7.91
CA SER A 10 12.42 2.27 6.70
C SER A 10 11.82 1.36 5.64
N ALA A 11 12.22 1.55 4.37
CA ALA A 11 11.89 0.60 3.31
C ALA A 11 12.34 -0.83 3.67
N ALA A 12 13.55 -0.97 4.23
CA ALA A 12 14.14 -2.26 4.56
C ALA A 12 13.31 -3.08 5.56
N GLU A 13 12.71 -2.41 6.56
CA GLU A 13 11.82 -3.06 7.53
C GLU A 13 10.54 -3.64 6.88
N THR A 14 10.20 -3.23 5.65
CA THR A 14 9.04 -3.82 4.94
C THR A 14 9.34 -5.15 4.27
N TYR A 15 10.61 -5.45 3.98
CA TYR A 15 10.99 -6.50 3.03
C TYR A 15 10.61 -7.88 3.53
N GLU A 16 10.80 -8.16 4.82
CA GLU A 16 10.47 -9.46 5.41
C GLU A 16 8.97 -9.78 5.28
N LEU A 17 8.10 -8.83 5.62
CA LEU A 17 6.65 -9.02 5.50
C LEU A 17 6.18 -9.03 4.05
N ARG A 18 6.78 -8.22 3.17
CA ARG A 18 6.50 -8.27 1.72
C ARG A 18 6.86 -9.65 1.15
N HIS A 19 8.03 -10.18 1.49
CA HIS A 19 8.46 -11.51 1.08
C HIS A 19 7.51 -12.57 1.62
N ARG A 20 7.33 -12.64 2.95
CA ARG A 20 6.52 -13.67 3.59
C ARG A 20 5.07 -13.71 3.11
N ILE A 21 4.47 -12.57 2.79
CA ILE A 21 3.03 -12.47 2.52
C ILE A 21 2.71 -12.24 1.03
N LEU A 22 3.43 -11.34 0.38
CA LEU A 22 3.10 -10.92 -0.99
C LEU A 22 3.85 -11.74 -2.04
N ARG A 23 5.09 -12.15 -1.73
CA ARG A 23 6.04 -12.75 -2.67
C ARG A 23 6.80 -13.95 -2.05
N PRO A 24 6.09 -14.96 -1.48
CA PRO A 24 6.73 -16.03 -0.71
C PRO A 24 7.60 -16.98 -1.54
N HIS A 25 7.48 -16.92 -2.87
CA HIS A 25 8.26 -17.73 -3.81
C HIS A 25 9.41 -16.96 -4.47
N GLN A 26 9.62 -15.70 -4.09
CA GLN A 26 10.70 -14.84 -4.60
C GLN A 26 11.78 -14.67 -3.54
N THR A 27 12.90 -14.06 -3.89
CA THR A 27 13.96 -13.69 -2.96
C THR A 27 13.62 -12.39 -2.21
N LEU A 28 14.31 -12.13 -1.09
CA LEU A 28 14.21 -10.85 -0.38
C LEU A 28 14.62 -9.66 -1.25
N ASN A 29 15.61 -9.83 -2.13
CA ASN A 29 16.06 -8.77 -3.04
C ASN A 29 14.95 -8.37 -4.03
N GLU A 30 14.10 -9.31 -4.45
CA GLU A 30 12.92 -9.01 -5.28
C GLU A 30 11.81 -8.27 -4.52
N CYS A 31 11.92 -8.14 -3.19
CA CYS A 31 11.03 -7.33 -2.35
C CYS A 31 11.49 -5.88 -2.18
N VAL A 32 12.66 -5.54 -2.75
CA VAL A 32 13.11 -4.15 -2.95
C VAL A 32 12.35 -3.60 -4.14
N PHE A 33 11.50 -2.61 -3.88
CA PHE A 33 10.53 -2.12 -4.84
C PHE A 33 11.03 -0.80 -5.46
N PRO A 34 10.85 -0.60 -6.79
CA PRO A 34 11.17 0.69 -7.39
C PRO A 34 10.49 1.84 -6.66
N TYR A 35 11.23 2.94 -6.45
CA TYR A 35 10.82 4.14 -5.71
C TYR A 35 10.67 4.01 -4.20
N ASP A 36 11.04 2.87 -3.59
CA ASP A 36 11.04 2.74 -2.12
C ASP A 36 11.90 3.81 -1.42
N THR A 37 13.01 4.22 -2.04
CA THR A 37 13.92 5.25 -1.50
C THR A 37 13.79 6.59 -2.20
N ALA A 38 12.74 6.80 -2.99
CA ALA A 38 12.52 8.07 -3.68
C ALA A 38 12.18 9.18 -2.68
N PRO A 39 12.59 10.44 -2.93
CA PRO A 39 12.15 11.58 -2.12
C PRO A 39 10.62 11.62 -2.05
N GLY A 40 10.06 11.69 -0.83
CA GLY A 40 8.62 11.67 -0.60
C GLY A 40 7.99 10.28 -0.44
N ALA A 41 8.76 9.19 -0.61
CA ALA A 41 8.30 7.86 -0.22
C ALA A 41 8.07 7.76 1.30
N LEU A 42 7.00 7.07 1.69
CA LEU A 42 6.68 6.79 3.08
C LEU A 42 6.31 5.32 3.26
N HIS A 43 6.84 4.72 4.32
CA HIS A 43 6.48 3.38 4.76
C HIS A 43 5.93 3.42 6.18
N ILE A 44 4.84 2.69 6.39
CA ILE A 44 4.15 2.60 7.68
C ILE A 44 4.15 1.15 8.13
N GLY A 45 4.59 0.94 9.37
CA GLY A 45 4.50 -0.31 10.09
C GLY A 45 3.38 -0.27 11.13
N GLY A 46 2.57 -1.33 11.19
CA GLY A 46 1.64 -1.61 12.27
C GLY A 46 2.29 -2.55 13.27
N PHE A 47 2.24 -2.19 14.56
CA PHE A 47 2.91 -2.92 15.62
C PHE A 47 1.95 -3.36 16.72
N LEU A 48 2.17 -4.59 17.20
CA LEU A 48 1.55 -5.14 18.40
C LEU A 48 2.64 -5.35 19.45
N GLY A 49 2.73 -4.44 20.43
CA GLY A 49 3.95 -4.32 21.23
C GLY A 49 5.12 -3.90 20.33
N ASP A 50 6.20 -4.67 20.36
CA ASP A 50 7.39 -4.45 19.52
C ASP A 50 7.37 -5.24 18.21
N GLN A 51 6.42 -6.17 18.04
CA GLN A 51 6.32 -6.98 16.85
C GLN A 51 5.73 -6.17 15.68
N LEU A 52 6.45 -6.13 14.55
CA LEU A 52 5.92 -5.62 13.29
C LEU A 52 4.96 -6.66 12.69
N ILE A 53 3.69 -6.31 12.59
CA ILE A 53 2.62 -7.23 12.19
C ILE A 53 1.95 -6.86 10.86
N GLY A 54 2.25 -5.68 10.34
CA GLY A 54 1.77 -5.25 9.04
C GLY A 54 2.54 -4.06 8.51
N VAL A 55 2.58 -3.93 7.20
CA VAL A 55 3.32 -2.89 6.48
C VAL A 55 2.48 -2.34 5.34
N GLY A 56 2.78 -1.13 4.90
CA GLY A 56 2.29 -0.53 3.68
C GLY A 56 3.18 0.62 3.26
N SER A 57 3.19 0.93 1.97
CA SER A 57 4.04 1.98 1.41
C SER A 57 3.29 2.84 0.43
N ILE A 58 3.68 4.10 0.34
CA ILE A 58 3.25 5.05 -0.67
C ILE A 58 4.48 5.74 -1.24
N VAL A 59 4.54 5.85 -2.56
CA VAL A 59 5.69 6.43 -3.28
C VAL A 59 5.21 7.39 -4.36
N PRO A 60 5.98 8.43 -4.71
CA PRO A 60 5.70 9.22 -5.89
C PRO A 60 5.88 8.32 -7.13
N ASP A 61 4.83 8.22 -7.93
CA ASP A 61 4.85 7.39 -9.15
C ASP A 61 3.80 7.99 -10.09
N ALA A 62 4.26 8.86 -10.99
CA ALA A 62 3.42 9.49 -11.99
C ALA A 62 2.82 8.41 -12.88
N ARG A 63 1.49 8.39 -12.97
CA ARG A 63 0.80 7.50 -13.89
C ARG A 63 0.59 8.25 -15.20
N GLU A 64 0.88 7.60 -16.32
CA GLU A 64 0.78 8.21 -17.65
C GLU A 64 -0.67 8.67 -17.95
N GLU A 65 -1.66 7.89 -17.54
CA GLU A 65 -3.07 8.22 -17.66
C GLU A 65 -3.66 8.94 -16.44
N ALA A 66 -2.82 9.51 -15.56
CA ALA A 66 -3.28 10.20 -14.37
C ALA A 66 -4.20 11.38 -14.74
N SER A 67 -5.32 11.48 -14.03
CA SER A 67 -6.26 12.60 -14.18
C SER A 67 -5.84 13.85 -13.40
N GLN A 68 -4.79 13.76 -12.58
CA GLN A 68 -4.34 14.79 -11.65
C GLN A 68 -2.83 15.08 -11.82
N PRO A 69 -2.36 16.31 -11.50
CA PRO A 69 -0.97 16.70 -11.67
C PRO A 69 0.00 15.99 -10.71
N THR A 70 -0.52 15.44 -9.61
CA THR A 70 0.25 14.67 -8.62
C THR A 70 -0.31 13.26 -8.53
N SER A 71 0.57 12.25 -8.60
CA SER A 71 0.18 10.84 -8.45
C SER A 71 1.04 10.12 -7.42
N TRP A 72 0.37 9.32 -6.60
CA TRP A 72 0.97 8.50 -5.57
C TRP A 72 0.60 7.04 -5.78
N ARG A 73 1.58 6.15 -5.70
CA ARG A 73 1.30 4.72 -5.76
C ARG A 73 1.31 4.09 -4.38
N VAL A 74 0.17 3.55 -3.96
CA VAL A 74 0.07 2.67 -2.79
C VAL A 74 0.47 1.25 -3.16
N ARG A 75 1.28 0.61 -2.32
CA ARG A 75 1.86 -0.70 -2.61
C ARG A 75 2.37 -1.37 -1.35
N GLY A 76 2.57 -2.69 -1.43
CA GLY A 76 3.16 -3.45 -0.35
C GLY A 76 2.30 -3.53 0.91
N VAL A 77 0.97 -3.33 0.82
CA VAL A 77 0.08 -3.47 1.98
C VAL A 77 -0.04 -4.95 2.34
N ALA A 78 0.55 -5.34 3.46
CA ALA A 78 0.60 -6.72 3.93
C ALA A 78 0.37 -6.76 5.45
N VAL A 79 -0.42 -7.72 5.91
CA VAL A 79 -0.68 -7.96 7.34
C VAL A 79 -0.56 -9.46 7.60
N LEU A 80 0.15 -9.79 8.68
CA LEU A 80 0.29 -11.16 9.18
C LEU A 80 -1.08 -11.81 9.31
N GLU A 81 -1.19 -13.05 8.85
CA GLU A 81 -2.46 -13.76 8.71
C GLU A 81 -3.19 -13.91 10.05
N GLU A 82 -2.42 -14.17 11.10
CA GLU A 82 -2.85 -14.40 12.47
C GLU A 82 -3.53 -13.16 13.10
N VAL A 83 -3.34 -11.98 12.51
CA VAL A 83 -3.92 -10.71 12.99
C VAL A 83 -4.72 -9.97 11.92
N ARG A 84 -5.11 -10.65 10.84
CA ARG A 84 -6.08 -10.09 9.87
C ARG A 84 -7.44 -9.90 10.52
N GLY A 85 -8.28 -9.06 9.92
CA GLY A 85 -9.60 -8.72 10.48
C GLY A 85 -9.57 -7.76 11.69
N THR A 86 -8.40 -7.47 12.26
CA THR A 86 -8.23 -6.55 13.41
C THR A 86 -8.24 -5.05 13.04
N GLY A 87 -8.40 -4.74 11.75
CA GLY A 87 -8.34 -3.37 11.24
C GLY A 87 -6.93 -2.82 10.97
N THR A 88 -5.87 -3.59 11.24
CA THR A 88 -4.46 -3.17 11.04
C THR A 88 -4.17 -2.64 9.63
N GLY A 89 -4.55 -3.39 8.59
CA GLY A 89 -4.35 -2.96 7.20
C GLY A 89 -5.11 -1.67 6.86
N GLY A 90 -6.30 -1.48 7.44
CA GLY A 90 -7.08 -0.27 7.26
C GLY A 90 -6.43 0.95 7.91
N LYS A 91 -5.89 0.78 9.13
CA LYS A 91 -5.12 1.83 9.83
C LYS A 91 -3.88 2.25 9.03
N ILE A 92 -3.14 1.29 8.48
CA ILE A 92 -1.99 1.53 7.62
C ILE A 92 -2.41 2.31 6.37
N LEU A 93 -3.40 1.81 5.62
CA LEU A 93 -3.87 2.47 4.39
C LEU A 93 -4.37 3.89 4.66
N GLN A 94 -5.12 4.10 5.75
CA GLN A 94 -5.59 5.43 6.12
C GLN A 94 -4.44 6.40 6.43
N ALA A 95 -3.38 5.93 7.10
CA ALA A 95 -2.20 6.75 7.35
C ALA A 95 -1.50 7.17 6.03
N LEU A 96 -1.41 6.26 5.06
CA LEU A 96 -0.86 6.57 3.74
C LEU A 96 -1.72 7.58 2.96
N ILE A 97 -3.05 7.42 3.00
CA ILE A 97 -3.99 8.39 2.40
C ILE A 97 -3.84 9.77 3.04
N ASN A 98 -3.74 9.81 4.37
CA ASN A 98 -3.57 11.07 5.10
C ASN A 98 -2.24 11.74 4.73
N TYR A 99 -1.16 10.97 4.63
CA TYR A 99 0.13 11.50 4.16
C TYR A 99 0.03 12.10 2.76
N ALA A 100 -0.60 11.41 1.80
CA ALA A 100 -0.78 11.94 0.45
C ALA A 100 -1.57 13.26 0.45
N ARG A 101 -2.57 13.40 1.34
CA ARG A 101 -3.36 14.63 1.49
C ARG A 101 -2.58 15.80 2.08
N THR A 102 -1.52 15.57 2.85
CA THR A 102 -0.66 16.66 3.35
C THR A 102 0.35 17.15 2.32
N GLN A 103 0.40 16.51 1.15
CA GLN A 103 1.24 16.94 0.03
C GLN A 103 0.44 17.91 -0.87
N SER A 104 0.71 17.92 -2.17
CA SER A 104 -0.03 18.70 -3.14
C SER A 104 -1.39 18.07 -3.47
N LEU A 105 -2.43 18.89 -3.54
CA LEU A 105 -3.78 18.52 -3.96
C LEU A 105 -4.26 19.43 -5.11
N PRO A 106 -5.15 18.95 -6.00
CA PRO A 106 -5.68 17.58 -6.05
C PRO A 106 -4.61 16.55 -6.46
N ALA A 107 -4.79 15.32 -6.00
CA ALA A 107 -3.87 14.22 -6.30
C ALA A 107 -4.62 12.93 -6.62
N GLU A 108 -3.98 12.07 -7.39
CA GLU A 108 -4.44 10.72 -7.66
C GLU A 108 -3.62 9.74 -6.82
N MET A 109 -4.30 8.83 -6.13
CA MET A 109 -3.67 7.65 -5.55
C MET A 109 -4.04 6.43 -6.38
N TRP A 110 -3.05 5.61 -6.72
CA TRP A 110 -3.29 4.41 -7.51
C TRP A 110 -2.49 3.21 -6.98
N GLY A 111 -2.84 2.01 -7.44
CA GLY A 111 -2.07 0.80 -7.12
C GLY A 111 -2.58 -0.44 -7.82
N ASN A 112 -1.74 -1.48 -7.82
CA ASN A 112 -2.11 -2.80 -8.31
C ASN A 112 -2.48 -3.64 -7.10
N GLY A 113 -3.77 -3.92 -6.92
CA GLY A 113 -4.26 -4.80 -5.87
C GLY A 113 -4.55 -6.19 -6.42
N ARG A 114 -4.34 -7.25 -5.63
CA ARG A 114 -4.88 -8.58 -6.00
C ARG A 114 -6.40 -8.47 -6.16
N ALA A 115 -6.97 -9.15 -7.15
CA ALA A 115 -8.40 -9.04 -7.44
C ALA A 115 -9.29 -9.38 -6.23
N ASN A 116 -8.86 -10.33 -5.39
CA ASN A 116 -9.57 -10.76 -4.18
C ASN A 116 -9.55 -9.74 -3.02
N VAL A 117 -8.72 -8.69 -3.08
CA VAL A 117 -8.69 -7.61 -2.07
C VAL A 117 -9.36 -6.32 -2.54
N LYS A 118 -10.03 -6.32 -3.70
CA LYS A 118 -10.77 -5.16 -4.22
C LYS A 118 -11.68 -4.52 -3.16
N GLY A 119 -12.51 -5.33 -2.50
CA GLY A 119 -13.43 -4.87 -1.46
C GLY A 119 -12.75 -4.25 -0.23
N PHE A 120 -11.47 -4.54 0.01
CA PHE A 120 -10.69 -3.84 1.04
C PHE A 120 -10.42 -2.39 0.65
N TYR A 121 -9.95 -2.14 -0.57
CA TYR A 121 -9.62 -0.79 -1.06
C TYR A 121 -10.88 0.04 -1.35
N GLU A 122 -11.97 -0.57 -1.80
CA GLU A 122 -13.25 0.12 -2.05
C GLU A 122 -13.80 0.81 -0.80
N ARG A 123 -13.61 0.24 0.40
CA ARG A 123 -14.00 0.88 1.67
C ARG A 123 -13.25 2.17 1.98
N PHE A 124 -12.10 2.39 1.34
CA PHE A 124 -11.34 3.63 1.42
C PHE A 124 -11.60 4.57 0.23
N GLY A 125 -12.60 4.26 -0.59
CA GLY A 125 -13.00 5.04 -1.75
C GLY A 125 -12.02 4.95 -2.92
N PHE A 126 -11.33 3.81 -3.06
CA PHE A 126 -10.73 3.44 -4.33
C PHE A 126 -11.79 2.82 -5.24
N VAL A 127 -11.67 3.05 -6.54
CA VAL A 127 -12.47 2.42 -7.58
C VAL A 127 -11.56 1.57 -8.46
N GLN A 128 -12.10 0.47 -8.98
CA GLN A 128 -11.39 -0.29 -10.00
C GLN A 128 -11.43 0.47 -11.32
N GLU A 129 -10.28 0.55 -11.99
CA GLU A 129 -10.19 1.02 -13.37
C GLU A 129 -9.84 -0.14 -14.31
N GLY A 130 -10.55 -0.25 -15.42
CA GLY A 130 -10.33 -1.32 -16.41
C GLY A 130 -10.72 -2.71 -15.93
N LYS A 131 -10.27 -3.74 -16.67
CA LYS A 131 -10.52 -5.16 -16.38
C LYS A 131 -9.39 -5.75 -15.52
N PRO A 132 -9.64 -6.83 -14.76
CA PRO A 132 -8.57 -7.58 -14.13
C PRO A 132 -7.51 -8.07 -15.14
N PHE A 133 -6.27 -8.16 -14.70
CA PHE A 133 -5.12 -8.59 -15.50
C PHE A 133 -4.22 -9.53 -14.69
N GLU A 134 -3.46 -10.38 -15.37
CA GLU A 134 -2.53 -11.29 -14.71
C GLU A 134 -1.16 -10.64 -14.52
N MET A 135 -0.64 -10.70 -13.29
CA MET A 135 0.75 -10.35 -13.01
C MET A 135 1.58 -11.63 -12.91
N PRO A 136 2.65 -11.80 -13.72
CA PRO A 136 3.47 -13.00 -13.71
C PRO A 136 3.94 -13.37 -12.29
N GLY A 137 3.64 -14.60 -11.88
CA GLY A 137 4.01 -15.13 -10.55
C GLY A 137 3.19 -14.60 -9.36
N LEU A 138 2.28 -13.64 -9.58
CA LEU A 138 1.47 -13.01 -8.52
C LEU A 138 -0.04 -13.21 -8.71
N GLY A 139 -0.47 -13.64 -9.90
CA GLY A 139 -1.87 -13.95 -10.23
C GLY A 139 -2.69 -12.73 -10.61
N SER A 140 -4.01 -12.85 -10.50
CA SER A 140 -4.98 -11.83 -10.93
C SER A 140 -4.93 -10.56 -10.07
N HIS A 141 -4.76 -9.42 -10.74
CA HIS A 141 -4.72 -8.08 -10.17
C HIS A 141 -5.73 -7.15 -10.85
N VAL A 142 -6.03 -6.04 -10.17
CA VAL A 142 -6.86 -4.95 -10.67
C VAL A 142 -6.16 -3.62 -10.43
N TYR A 143 -6.34 -2.68 -11.35
CA TYR A 143 -5.95 -1.28 -11.13
C TYR A 143 -6.97 -0.63 -10.22
N LEU A 144 -6.48 0.02 -9.16
CA LEU A 144 -7.29 0.72 -8.18
C LEU A 144 -6.87 2.17 -8.14
N VAL A 145 -7.84 3.09 -8.22
CA VAL A 145 -7.59 4.53 -8.28
C VAL A 145 -8.49 5.26 -7.27
N LYS A 146 -7.97 6.31 -6.65
CA LYS A 146 -8.68 7.20 -5.75
C LYS A 146 -8.25 8.64 -6.01
N ILE A 147 -9.20 9.52 -6.26
CA ILE A 147 -8.93 10.96 -6.32
C ILE A 147 -8.98 11.55 -4.91
N LEU A 148 -7.98 12.38 -4.60
CA LEU A 148 -7.88 13.19 -3.41
C LEU A 148 -8.15 14.64 -3.79
N HIS A 149 -9.23 15.20 -3.24
CA HIS A 149 -9.58 16.59 -3.41
C HIS A 149 -9.12 17.43 -2.21
N PRO A 150 -8.86 18.73 -2.41
CA PRO A 150 -8.83 19.70 -1.32
C PRO A 150 -10.13 19.63 -0.50
N SER A 151 -10.05 19.93 0.80
CA SER A 151 -11.24 20.07 1.65
C SER A 151 -12.01 21.33 1.31
#